data_AF-A0A964Z9W5-F1
#
_entry.id   AF-A0A964Z9W5-F1
#
_cell.length_a   1.000
_cell.length_b   1.000
_cell.length_c   1.000
_cell.angle_alpha   90.00
_cell.angle_beta   90.00
_cell.angle_gamma   90.00
#
_symmetry.space_group_name_H-M   'P 1'
#
loop_
_entity.id
_entity.type
_entity.pdbx_description
1 polymer ?
#
loop_
_entity_poly.entity_id
_entity_poly.type
_entity_poly.pdbx_seq_one_letter_code
_entity_poly.pdbx_strand_id
1 'polypeptide(L)' 'MSGIVVSELEYGPPGADQLFFDVSFRVAPGEHAAIVGANGVGKSTILR' A
#
# COMPACT_ATOMS: atom_id res chain seq x y z
N MET A 1 15.55 -11.09 -10.57
CA MET A 1 14.90 -10.47 -9.40
C MET A 1 13.67 -9.72 -9.89
N SER A 2 12.54 -9.81 -9.17
CA SER A 2 11.30 -9.09 -9.48
C SER A 2 11.23 -7.75 -8.74
N GLY A 3 10.49 -6.79 -9.31
CA GLY A 3 10.12 -5.53 -8.65
C GLY A 3 8.62 -5.54 -8.32
N ILE A 4 8.18 -4.56 -7.54
CA ILE A 4 6.78 -4.36 -7.17
C ILE A 4 6.26 -3.13 -7.90
N VAL A 5 5.08 -3.22 -8.52
CA VAL A 5 4.36 -2.09 -9.11
C VAL A 5 2.93 -2.15 -8.61
N VAL A 6 2.47 -1.06 -8.01
CA VAL A 6 1.09 -0.83 -7.59
C VAL A 6 0.61 0.43 -8.31
N SER A 7 -0.55 0.35 -8.93
CA SER A 7 -1.19 1.46 -9.64
C SER A 7 -2.64 1.58 -9.20
N GLU A 8 -3.08 2.80 -8.95
CA GLU A 8 -4.49 3.15 -8.74
C GLU A 8 -5.18 2.28 -7.68
N LEU A 9 -4.47 1.95 -6.60
CA LEU A 9 -5.00 1.10 -5.54
C LEU A 9 -6.09 1.83 -4.76
N GLU A 10 -7.29 1.28 -4.84
CA GLU A 10 -8.43 1.62 -3.99
C GLU A 10 -8.81 0.44 -3.11
N TYR A 11 -9.03 0.68 -1.81
CA TYR A 11 -9.49 -0.37 -0.90
C TYR A 11 -10.19 0.22 0.32
N GLY A 12 -11.32 -0.37 0.67
CA GLY A 12 -12.03 -0.16 1.93
C GLY A 12 -12.46 -1.52 2.52
N PRO A 13 -12.22 -1.78 3.81
CA PRO A 13 -12.75 -2.98 4.46
C PRO A 13 -14.29 -2.92 4.49
N PRO A 14 -14.98 -4.07 4.46
CA PRO A 14 -16.44 -4.09 4.60
C PRO A 14 -16.90 -3.38 5.89
N GLY A 15 -17.82 -2.43 5.74
CA GLY A 15 -18.39 -1.68 6.87
C GLY A 15 -17.45 -0.65 7.51
N ALA A 16 -16.33 -0.31 6.85
CA ALA A 16 -15.41 0.73 7.28
C ALA A 16 -15.18 1.75 6.17
N ASP A 17 -14.63 2.91 6.55
CA ASP A 17 -14.22 3.93 5.58
C ASP A 17 -13.11 3.41 4.66
N GLN A 18 -13.01 4.03 3.49
CA GLN A 18 -11.97 3.76 2.52
C GLN A 18 -10.59 4.03 3.13
N LEU A 19 -9.69 3.04 3.07
CA LEU A 19 -8.32 3.15 3.59
C LEU A 19 -7.36 3.69 2.53
N PHE A 20 -7.53 3.29 1.28
CA PHE A 20 -6.69 3.74 0.16
C PHE A 20 -7.55 4.32 -0.95
N PHE A 21 -7.11 5.47 -1.46
CA PHE A 21 -7.68 6.15 -2.61
C PHE A 21 -6.52 6.49 -3.55
N ASP A 22 -6.56 5.95 -4.76
CA ASP A 22 -5.57 6.19 -5.82
C ASP A 22 -4.10 6.09 -5.37
N VAL A 23 -3.75 4.99 -4.69
CA VAL A 23 -2.36 4.78 -4.24
C VAL A 23 -1.55 4.12 -5.36
N SER A 24 -0.49 4.79 -5.79
CA SER A 24 0.42 4.31 -6.84
C SER A 24 1.89 4.40 -6.39
N PHE A 25 2.65 3.30 -6.50
CA PHE A 25 4.08 3.27 -6.20
C PHE A 25 4.82 2.13 -6.91
N ARG A 26 6.14 2.22 -6.95
CA ARG A 26 7.03 1.19 -7.49
C ARG A 26 8.20 0.96 -6.54
N VAL A 27 8.62 -0.29 -6.40
CA VAL A 27 9.88 -0.69 -5.77
C VAL A 27 10.68 -1.50 -6.80
N ALA A 28 11.84 -1.00 -7.20
CA ALA A 28 12.67 -1.65 -8.20
C ALA A 28 13.35 -2.92 -7.61
N PRO A 29 13.77 -3.86 -8.46
CA PRO A 29 14.52 -5.03 -8.00
C PRO A 29 15.79 -4.62 -7.22
N GLY A 30 15.90 -5.08 -5.97
CA GLY A 30 17.03 -4.76 -5.08
C GLY A 30 16.86 -3.48 -4.25
N GLU A 31 15.81 -2.68 -4.47
CA GLU A 31 15.48 -1.56 -3.59
C GLU A 31 14.85 -2.04 -2.28
N HIS A 32 15.14 -1.29 -1.21
CA HIS A 32 14.51 -1.47 0.10
C HIS A 32 13.65 -0.25 0.40
N ALA A 33 12.37 -0.48 0.70
CA ALA A 33 11.41 0.56 1.02
C ALA A 33 10.71 0.22 2.34
N ALA A 34 10.22 1.25 3.04
CA ALA A 34 9.46 1.12 4.28
C ALA A 34 8.17 1.94 4.21
N ILE A 35 7.11 1.41 4.82
CA ILE A 35 5.82 2.08 4.95
C ILE A 35 5.72 2.65 6.35
N VAL A 36 5.57 3.98 6.45
CA VAL A 36 5.52 4.72 7.72
C VAL A 36 4.21 5.49 7.83
N GLY A 37 3.78 5.76 9.06
CA GLY A 37 2.52 6.47 9.33
C GLY A 37 1.90 6.07 10.67
N ALA A 38 0.86 6.81 11.09
CA ALA A 38 0.18 6.59 12.36
C ALA A 38 -0.49 5.20 12.47
N ASN A 39 -0.89 4.80 13.67
CA ASN A 39 -1.62 3.55 13.87
C ASN A 39 -3.01 3.62 13.21
N GLY A 40 -3.44 2.51 12.60
CA GLY A 40 -4.74 2.43 11.93
C GLY A 40 -4.78 2.89 10.47
N VAL A 41 -3.73 3.52 9.94
CA VAL A 41 -3.73 4.07 8.55
C VAL A 41 -3.60 3.02 7.43
N GLY A 42 -3.69 1.73 7.72
CA GLY A 42 -3.64 0.66 6.70
C GLY A 42 -2.26 0.08 6.35
N LYS A 43 -1.18 0.42 7.08
CA LYS A 43 0.18 -0.10 6.76
C LYS A 43 0.29 -1.64 6.66
N SER A 44 -0.40 -2.38 7.52
CA SER A 44 -0.43 -3.86 7.43
C SER A 44 -1.45 -4.37 6.42
N THR A 45 -2.37 -3.51 5.98
CA THR A 45 -3.37 -3.82 4.95
C THR A 45 -2.75 -3.74 3.56
N ILE A 46 -1.93 -2.72 3.28
CA ILE A 46 -1.24 -2.56 1.99
C ILE A 46 -0.14 -3.62 1.74
N LEU A 47 0.29 -4.34 2.77
CA LEU A 47 1.30 -5.41 2.69
C LEU A 47 0.69 -6.82 2.56
N ARG A 48 -0.64 -6.94 2.57
CA ARG A 48 -1.36 -8.23 2.44
C ARG A 48 -1.98 -8.42 1.08
#